data_AF-A0A6C0BI97-F1
#
_entry.id   AF-A0A6C0BI97-F1
#
_cell.length_a   1.000
_cell.length_b   1.000
_cell.length_c   1.000
_cell.angle_alpha   90.00
_cell.angle_beta   90.00
_cell.angle_gamma   90.00
#
_symmetry.space_group_name_H-M   'P 1'
#
loop_
_entity.id
_entity.type
_entity.pdbx_description
1 polymer ?
#
loop_
_entity_poly.entity_id
_entity_poly.type
_entity_poly.pdbx_seq_one_letter_code
_entity_poly.pdbx_strand_id
1 'polypeptide(L)'
;MSANLVLSKSYKTFPWTKHIHLLLKELSPHLLEQEPVINAFNALITCLLKYREQFQTLKPSPSSKYEICINVKYIDVMYSTGYIYTQKELRGLPHRIRGVTQDQQQVISSDIYQHYSVLYELIKRDIVPAMERKAHAINMEKYIKYICKRITQYDEQIKKVKERCEKDIQIIQNHIVDLSARMKEFEKPCVVTTFPPE
;
A
#
# COMPACT_ATOMS: atom_id res chain seq x y z
N MET A 1 -2.38 40.60 -11.63
CA MET A 1 -2.03 40.62 -10.20
C MET A 1 -2.06 39.20 -9.72
N SER A 2 -0.88 38.57 -9.54
CA SER A 2 -0.81 37.17 -9.11
C SER A 2 -1.29 37.09 -7.65
N ALA A 3 -2.37 36.36 -7.41
CA ALA A 3 -2.78 35.94 -6.08
C ALA A 3 -1.66 35.06 -5.50
N ASN A 4 -0.68 35.70 -4.88
CA ASN A 4 0.33 35.02 -4.09
C ASN A 4 -0.41 34.14 -3.07
N LEU A 5 0.08 32.91 -2.86
CA LEU A 5 -0.24 32.15 -1.64
C LEU A 5 0.29 32.97 -0.44
N VAL A 6 -0.43 34.00 0.00
CA VAL A 6 0.02 34.97 1.01
C VAL A 6 0.21 34.29 2.39
N LEU A 7 -0.33 33.08 2.59
CA LEU A 7 -0.05 32.22 3.75
C LEU A 7 1.06 31.17 3.50
N SER A 8 2.02 31.46 2.61
CA SER A 8 3.07 30.56 2.05
C SER A 8 3.89 29.69 3.03
N LYS A 9 3.81 29.93 4.35
CA LYS A 9 4.48 29.12 5.37
C LYS A 9 3.55 28.44 6.37
N SER A 10 2.29 28.86 6.51
CA SER A 10 1.39 28.36 7.57
C SER A 10 0.71 27.03 7.25
N TYR A 11 0.57 26.66 5.98
CA TYR A 11 0.02 25.33 5.63
C TYR A 11 0.97 24.19 6.03
N LYS A 12 2.26 24.50 6.26
CA LYS A 12 3.26 23.54 6.76
C LYS A 12 3.07 23.25 8.24
N THR A 13 2.31 24.08 8.97
CA THR A 13 2.02 23.94 10.39
C THR A 13 1.17 22.72 10.68
N PHE A 14 0.24 22.38 9.77
CA PHE A 14 -0.65 21.23 9.93
C PHE A 14 -0.25 20.11 8.95
N PRO A 15 0.14 18.91 9.45
CA PRO A 15 0.46 17.76 8.60
C PRO A 15 -0.59 17.43 7.53
N TRP A 16 -1.87 17.61 7.82
CA TRP A 16 -2.96 17.33 6.88
C TRP A 16 -3.07 18.37 5.76
N THR A 17 -2.99 19.67 6.04
CA THR A 17 -3.01 20.70 4.97
C THR A 17 -1.77 20.62 4.09
N LYS A 18 -0.61 20.26 4.66
CA LYS A 18 0.58 19.94 3.88
C LYS A 18 0.34 18.77 2.93
N HIS A 19 -0.36 17.72 3.40
CA HIS A 19 -0.72 16.58 2.57
C HIS A 19 -1.67 16.98 1.43
N ILE A 20 -2.73 17.75 1.71
CA ILE A 20 -3.65 18.25 0.68
C ILE A 20 -2.89 19.06 -0.38
N HIS A 21 -2.04 20.02 0.03
CA HIS A 21 -1.24 20.81 -0.90
C HIS A 21 -0.32 19.94 -1.77
N LEU A 22 0.33 18.92 -1.19
CA LEU A 22 1.17 17.99 -1.95
C LEU A 22 0.35 17.16 -2.94
N LEU A 23 -0.85 16.71 -2.57
CA LEU A 23 -1.76 16.02 -3.49
C LEU A 23 -2.19 16.91 -4.65
N LEU A 24 -2.59 18.15 -4.38
CA LEU A 24 -2.94 19.11 -5.43
C LEU A 24 -1.76 19.34 -6.38
N LYS A 25 -0.56 19.56 -5.84
CA LYS A 25 0.66 19.73 -6.63
C LYS A 25 1.00 18.50 -7.48
N GLU A 26 0.79 17.31 -6.94
CA GLU A 26 1.11 16.03 -7.60
C GLU A 26 0.09 15.66 -8.68
N LEU A 27 -1.21 15.90 -8.44
CA LEU A 27 -2.29 15.36 -9.26
C LEU A 27 -2.93 16.39 -10.19
N SER A 28 -2.99 17.66 -9.79
CA SER A 28 -3.63 18.72 -10.57
C SER A 28 -3.03 20.09 -10.19
N PRO A 29 -1.77 20.38 -10.61
CA PRO A 29 -1.05 21.57 -10.17
C PRO A 29 -1.73 22.87 -10.58
N HIS A 30 -2.49 22.88 -11.69
CA HIS A 30 -3.25 24.03 -12.15
C HIS A 30 -4.31 24.50 -11.14
N LEU A 31 -4.81 23.62 -10.25
CA LEU A 31 -5.74 24.02 -9.18
C LEU A 31 -5.08 24.98 -8.17
N LEU A 32 -3.75 24.93 -8.03
CA LEU A 32 -3.01 25.84 -7.15
C LEU A 32 -2.88 27.26 -7.73
N GLU A 33 -3.28 27.48 -8.98
CA GLU A 33 -3.30 28.78 -9.64
C GLU A 33 -4.70 29.41 -9.63
N GLN A 34 -5.73 28.63 -9.27
CA GLN A 34 -7.11 29.09 -9.27
C GLN A 34 -7.42 29.88 -7.99
N GLU A 35 -7.77 31.16 -8.13
CA GLU A 35 -8.13 32.03 -7.00
C GLU A 35 -9.19 31.44 -6.07
N PRO A 36 -10.29 30.81 -6.54
CA PRO A 36 -11.27 30.19 -5.66
C PRO A 36 -10.67 29.09 -4.77
N VAL A 37 -9.78 28.26 -5.34
CA VAL A 37 -9.12 27.17 -4.61
C VAL A 37 -8.13 27.74 -3.59
N ILE A 38 -7.33 28.73 -3.99
CA ILE A 38 -6.38 29.42 -3.10
C ILE A 38 -7.12 30.05 -1.91
N ASN A 39 -8.23 30.75 -2.18
CA ASN A 39 -9.04 31.41 -1.16
C ASN A 39 -9.68 30.39 -0.20
N ALA A 40 -10.27 29.31 -0.72
CA ALA A 40 -10.85 28.25 0.10
C ALA A 40 -9.77 27.54 0.96
N PHE A 41 -8.60 27.28 0.38
CA PHE A 41 -7.48 26.66 1.09
C PHE A 41 -6.95 27.56 2.22
N ASN A 42 -6.82 28.87 1.96
CA ASN A 42 -6.42 29.87 2.96
C ASN A 42 -7.47 30.03 4.07
N ALA A 43 -8.75 29.96 3.74
CA ALA A 43 -9.84 30.00 4.71
C ALA A 43 -9.80 28.77 5.64
N LEU A 44 -9.56 27.58 5.08
CA LEU A 44 -9.33 26.36 5.88
C LEU A 44 -8.14 26.50 6.82
N ILE A 45 -6.99 27.00 6.34
CA ILE A 45 -5.81 27.21 7.20
C ILE A 45 -6.10 28.20 8.33
N THR A 46 -6.80 29.29 8.03
CA THR A 46 -7.21 30.29 9.02
C THR A 46 -8.10 29.66 10.09
N CYS A 47 -9.08 28.82 9.69
CA CYS A 47 -9.92 28.05 10.61
C CYS A 47 -9.08 27.10 11.48
N LEU A 48 -8.10 26.39 10.92
CA LEU A 48 -7.25 25.48 11.69
C LEU A 48 -6.35 26.24 12.66
N LEU A 49 -5.83 27.41 12.26
CA LEU A 49 -5.02 28.28 13.13
C LEU A 49 -5.81 28.80 14.34
N LYS A 50 -7.09 29.16 14.15
CA LYS A 50 -8.02 29.58 15.21
C LYS A 50 -8.10 28.56 16.35
N TYR A 51 -8.02 27.27 16.02
CA TYR A 51 -8.15 26.16 16.97
C TYR A 51 -6.84 25.39 17.21
N ARG A 52 -5.68 25.92 16.80
CA ARG A 52 -4.38 25.20 16.81
C ARG A 52 -3.95 24.63 18.16
N GLU A 53 -4.44 25.22 19.25
CA GLU A 53 -4.11 24.84 20.63
C GLU A 53 -5.08 23.80 21.18
N GLN A 54 -6.06 23.33 20.40
CA GLN A 54 -7.16 22.47 20.84
C GLN A 54 -7.18 21.10 20.14
N PHE A 55 -6.52 20.98 18.98
CA PHE A 55 -6.44 19.74 18.22
C PHE A 55 -5.12 19.64 17.46
N GLN A 56 -4.84 18.46 16.91
CA GLN A 56 -3.79 18.28 15.92
C GLN A 56 -4.33 17.55 14.70
N THR A 57 -3.77 17.88 13.53
CA THR A 57 -4.03 17.12 12.31
C THR A 57 -2.97 16.05 12.11
N LEU A 58 -3.38 14.89 11.61
CA LEU A 58 -2.45 13.84 11.22
C LEU A 58 -2.29 13.75 9.72
N LYS A 59 -1.12 13.28 9.29
CA LYS A 59 -0.93 12.83 7.91
C LYS A 59 -1.70 11.51 7.71
N PRO A 60 -2.45 11.34 6.61
CA PRO A 60 -3.06 10.05 6.29
C PRO A 60 -2.02 8.93 6.24
N SER A 61 -2.42 7.73 6.64
CA SER A 61 -1.57 6.54 6.55
C SER A 61 -1.25 6.24 5.08
N PRO A 62 -0.18 5.47 4.78
CA PRO A 62 0.12 5.09 3.40
C PRO A 62 -1.04 4.38 2.67
N SER A 63 -1.89 3.65 3.40
CA SER A 63 -3.07 2.98 2.87
C SER A 63 -4.24 3.94 2.57
N SER A 64 -4.32 5.07 3.28
CA SER A 64 -5.34 6.12 3.11
C SER A 64 -4.77 7.40 2.48
N LYS A 65 -3.56 7.34 1.91
CA LYS A 65 -2.86 8.50 1.31
C LYS A 65 -3.74 9.18 0.25
N TYR A 66 -4.56 8.37 -0.41
CA TYR A 66 -5.49 8.78 -1.45
C TYR A 66 -6.96 8.87 -0.98
N GLU A 67 -7.18 9.17 0.30
CA GLU A 67 -8.49 9.57 0.83
C GLU A 67 -8.44 11.06 1.23
N ILE A 68 -9.32 11.89 0.68
CA ILE A 68 -9.49 13.28 1.16
C ILE A 68 -10.60 13.24 2.21
N CYS A 69 -10.24 12.86 3.42
CA CYS A 69 -11.12 12.92 4.58
C CYS A 69 -10.53 13.88 5.61
N ILE A 70 -11.40 14.46 6.44
CA ILE A 70 -10.97 15.27 7.58
C ILE A 70 -10.27 14.35 8.57
N ASN A 71 -8.98 14.59 8.80
CA ASN A 71 -8.16 13.80 9.74
C ASN A 71 -7.73 14.68 10.93
N VAL A 72 -8.70 14.93 11.81
CA VAL A 72 -8.54 15.73 13.03
C VAL A 72 -8.59 14.80 14.23
N LYS A 73 -7.57 14.85 15.10
CA LYS A 73 -7.61 14.22 16.42
C LYS A 73 -7.62 15.29 17.49
N TYR A 74 -8.64 15.26 18.33
CA TYR A 74 -8.70 16.05 19.55
C TYR A 74 -7.69 15.48 20.55
N ILE A 75 -6.91 16.36 21.16
CA ILE A 75 -5.96 15.96 22.19
C ILE A 75 -6.68 16.10 23.51
N ASP A 76 -7.06 14.96 24.08
CA ASP A 76 -7.69 14.92 25.38
C ASP A 76 -6.64 15.21 26.46
N VAL A 77 -6.89 16.24 27.27
CA VAL A 77 -6.13 16.53 28.49
C VAL A 77 -7.08 16.34 29.66
N MET A 78 -7.64 15.15 29.76
CA MET A 78 -8.20 14.61 30.99
C MET A 78 -7.25 13.50 31.46
N TYR A 79 -6.42 13.83 32.46
CA TYR A 79 -5.98 12.79 33.37
C TYR A 79 -7.25 12.16 33.97
N SER A 80 -7.28 10.83 33.94
CA SER A 80 -8.29 9.91 34.48
C SER A 80 -9.20 9.25 33.43
N THR A 81 -9.04 7.93 33.36
CA THR A 81 -9.94 6.90 32.78
C THR A 81 -9.89 6.65 31.26
N GLY A 82 -9.14 5.61 30.88
CA GLY A 82 -9.83 4.47 30.27
C GLY A 82 -9.46 4.01 28.87
N TYR A 83 -8.71 4.75 28.04
CA TYR A 83 -8.33 4.25 26.71
C TYR A 83 -6.84 4.44 26.39
N ILE A 84 -6.17 3.30 26.33
CA ILE A 84 -4.78 3.11 25.97
C ILE A 84 -4.61 3.47 24.49
N TYR A 85 -4.21 4.70 24.19
CA TYR A 85 -3.27 4.90 23.10
C TYR A 85 -1.88 4.74 23.69
N THR A 86 -1.11 3.80 23.13
CA THR A 86 0.24 3.55 23.59
C THR A 86 1.04 4.84 23.56
N GLN A 87 1.52 5.22 24.75
CA GLN A 87 2.43 6.32 25.07
C GLN A 87 3.59 6.54 24.07
N LYS A 88 3.90 5.56 23.20
CA LYS A 88 4.90 5.66 22.12
C LYS A 88 4.53 6.63 21.00
N GLU A 89 3.25 6.82 20.66
CA GLU A 89 2.85 7.76 19.58
C GLU A 89 2.77 9.22 20.03
N LEU A 90 2.80 9.47 21.35
CA LEU A 90 2.69 10.81 21.95
C LEU A 90 4.03 11.38 22.43
N ARG A 91 5.13 10.61 22.35
CA ARG A 91 6.49 11.07 22.69
C ARG A 91 7.03 12.00 21.61
N GLY A 92 6.71 13.28 21.71
CA GLY A 92 7.24 14.33 20.82
C GLY A 92 6.34 15.55 20.67
N LEU A 93 5.14 15.54 21.26
CA LEU A 93 4.21 16.65 21.15
C LEU A 93 4.40 17.64 22.33
N PRO A 94 4.51 18.95 22.05
CA PRO A 94 4.60 19.96 23.10
C PRO A 94 3.35 19.94 23.99
N HIS A 95 3.56 19.66 25.28
CA HIS A 95 2.52 19.45 26.31
C HIS A 95 1.86 20.74 26.81
N ARG A 96 1.35 21.61 25.93
CA ARG A 96 0.55 22.78 26.35
C ARG A 96 -0.70 22.93 25.49
N ILE A 97 -1.75 22.19 25.84
CA ILE A 97 -3.06 22.26 25.17
C ILE A 97 -4.16 22.22 26.26
N ARG A 98 -5.15 23.11 26.16
CA ARG A 98 -6.33 23.16 27.05
C ARG A 98 -7.26 21.99 26.76
N GLY A 99 -7.82 21.37 27.81
CA GLY A 99 -8.90 20.39 27.66
C GLY A 99 -10.11 21.01 26.95
N VAL A 100 -10.64 20.31 25.95
CA VAL A 100 -11.76 20.73 25.11
C VAL A 100 -12.97 19.86 25.46
N THR A 101 -14.11 20.46 25.81
CA THR A 101 -15.34 19.70 26.11
C THR A 101 -15.91 19.04 24.85
N GLN A 102 -16.74 18.00 25.01
CA GLN A 102 -17.38 17.33 23.87
C GLN A 102 -18.18 18.30 22.98
N ASP A 103 -18.93 19.24 23.58
CA ASP A 103 -19.66 20.27 22.85
C ASP A 103 -18.71 21.19 22.03
N GLN A 104 -17.57 21.56 22.63
CA GLN A 104 -16.55 22.33 21.93
C GLN A 104 -15.92 21.54 20.79
N GLN A 105 -15.66 20.23 20.98
CA GLN A 105 -15.17 19.37 19.90
C GLN A 105 -16.16 19.30 18.73
N GLN A 106 -17.47 19.25 19.00
CA GLN A 106 -18.49 19.24 17.95
C GLN A 106 -18.49 20.57 17.18
N VAL A 107 -18.43 21.70 17.88
CA VAL A 107 -18.37 23.04 17.26
C VAL A 107 -17.11 23.19 16.39
N ILE A 108 -15.94 22.80 16.92
CA ILE A 108 -14.68 22.86 16.18
C ILE A 108 -14.72 21.96 14.95
N SER A 109 -15.24 20.73 15.09
CA SER A 109 -15.38 19.78 13.98
C SER A 109 -16.27 20.34 12.88
N SER A 110 -17.39 20.94 13.28
CA SER A 110 -18.36 21.54 12.36
C SER A 110 -17.75 22.72 11.59
N ASP A 111 -17.03 23.61 12.28
CA ASP A 111 -16.39 24.78 11.66
C ASP A 111 -15.29 24.35 10.66
N ILE A 112 -14.46 23.38 11.04
CA ILE A 112 -13.44 22.80 10.15
C ILE A 112 -14.10 22.11 8.95
N TYR A 113 -15.16 21.34 9.17
CA TYR A 113 -15.89 20.65 8.10
C TYR A 113 -16.49 21.63 7.10
N GLN A 114 -17.09 22.71 7.58
CA GLN A 114 -17.66 23.73 6.72
C GLN A 114 -16.61 24.34 5.78
N HIS A 115 -15.45 24.75 6.32
CA HIS A 115 -14.37 25.30 5.50
C HIS A 115 -13.76 24.27 4.54
N TYR A 116 -13.59 23.03 5.00
CA TYR A 116 -13.07 21.95 4.17
C TYR A 116 -14.04 21.57 3.05
N SER A 117 -15.35 21.55 3.29
CA SER A 117 -16.35 21.18 2.29
C SER A 117 -16.29 22.08 1.06
N VAL A 118 -16.12 23.39 1.26
CA VAL A 118 -15.95 24.36 0.17
C VAL A 118 -14.72 24.03 -0.68
N LEU A 119 -13.57 23.79 -0.02
CA LEU A 119 -12.35 23.39 -0.73
C LEU A 119 -12.55 22.06 -1.46
N TYR A 120 -13.17 21.07 -0.82
CA TYR A 120 -13.41 19.75 -1.38
C TYR A 120 -14.26 19.82 -2.65
N GLU A 121 -15.36 20.58 -2.61
CA GLU A 121 -16.23 20.77 -3.78
C GLU A 121 -15.49 21.37 -4.98
N LEU A 122 -14.53 22.27 -4.74
CA LEU A 122 -13.73 22.89 -5.80
C LEU A 122 -12.71 21.94 -6.42
N ILE A 123 -12.17 20.98 -5.66
CA ILE A 123 -11.06 20.13 -6.11
C ILE A 123 -11.50 18.70 -6.48
N LYS A 124 -12.65 18.23 -6.00
CA LYS A 124 -13.03 16.82 -6.04
C LYS A 124 -13.10 16.24 -7.46
N ARG A 125 -13.51 17.05 -8.44
CA ARG A 125 -13.70 16.60 -9.82
C ARG A 125 -12.39 16.16 -10.48
N ASP A 126 -11.32 16.90 -10.23
CA ASP A 126 -10.02 16.64 -10.86
C ASP A 126 -9.18 15.69 -9.99
N ILE A 127 -9.28 15.84 -8.68
CA ILE A 127 -8.43 15.14 -7.73
C ILE A 127 -8.93 13.72 -7.46
N VAL A 128 -10.22 13.50 -7.20
CA VAL A 128 -10.73 12.16 -6.80
C VAL A 128 -10.45 11.09 -7.87
N PRO A 129 -10.76 11.30 -9.17
CA PRO A 129 -10.47 10.30 -10.19
C PRO A 129 -8.96 10.08 -10.39
N ALA A 130 -8.13 11.12 -10.22
CA ALA A 130 -6.68 10.99 -10.28
C ALA A 130 -6.13 10.15 -9.10
N MET A 131 -6.70 10.35 -7.91
CA MET A 131 -6.38 9.59 -6.70
C MET A 131 -6.75 8.12 -6.84
N GLU A 132 -7.96 7.81 -7.30
CA GLU A 132 -8.42 6.44 -7.52
C GLU A 132 -7.55 5.70 -8.53
N ARG A 133 -7.19 6.36 -9.65
CA ARG A 133 -6.28 5.78 -10.65
C ARG A 133 -4.91 5.46 -10.07
N LYS A 134 -4.33 6.35 -9.25
CA LYS A 134 -3.04 6.09 -8.59
C LYS A 134 -3.13 4.97 -7.56
N ALA A 135 -4.18 4.96 -6.73
CA ALA A 135 -4.40 3.89 -5.76
C ALA A 135 -4.54 2.54 -6.45
N HIS A 136 -5.33 2.48 -7.52
CA HIS A 136 -5.49 1.30 -8.36
C HIS A 136 -4.16 0.85 -8.98
N ALA A 137 -3.37 1.76 -9.56
CA ALA A 137 -2.07 1.44 -10.14
C ALA A 137 -1.09 0.83 -9.13
N ILE A 138 -1.02 1.39 -7.91
CA ILE A 138 -0.18 0.86 -6.82
C ILE A 138 -0.65 -0.53 -6.40
N ASN A 139 -1.96 -0.74 -6.29
CA ASN A 139 -2.52 -2.05 -5.94
C ASN A 139 -2.24 -3.09 -7.03
N MET A 140 -2.37 -2.70 -8.31
CA MET A 140 -2.04 -3.55 -9.44
C MET A 140 -0.55 -3.91 -9.47
N GLU A 141 0.35 -2.96 -9.22
CA GLU A 141 1.79 -3.23 -9.16
C GLU A 141 2.13 -4.27 -8.08
N LYS A 142 1.54 -4.14 -6.88
CA LYS A 142 1.68 -5.14 -5.80
C LYS A 142 1.15 -6.51 -6.22
N TYR A 143 -0.01 -6.54 -6.88
CA TYR A 143 -0.65 -7.76 -7.32
C TYR A 143 0.16 -8.47 -8.42
N ILE A 144 0.66 -7.72 -9.40
CA ILE A 144 1.57 -8.21 -10.44
C ILE A 144 2.81 -8.80 -9.80
N LYS A 145 3.45 -8.10 -8.85
CA LYS A 145 4.63 -8.59 -8.14
C LYS A 145 4.35 -9.91 -7.41
N TYR A 146 3.18 -10.04 -6.78
CA TYR A 146 2.75 -11.27 -6.14
C TYR A 146 2.57 -12.41 -7.15
N ILE A 147 1.89 -12.17 -8.28
CA ILE A 147 1.71 -13.16 -9.34
C ILE A 147 3.05 -13.59 -9.92
N CYS A 148 3.94 -12.66 -10.28
CA CYS A 148 5.26 -12.98 -10.81
C CYS A 148 6.04 -13.89 -9.87
N LYS A 149 6.00 -13.60 -8.56
CA LYS A 149 6.62 -14.47 -7.56
C LYS A 149 6.04 -15.89 -7.57
N ARG A 150 4.73 -16.05 -7.74
CA ARG A 150 4.10 -17.38 -7.84
C ARG A 150 4.45 -18.09 -9.14
N ILE A 151 4.52 -17.39 -10.26
CA ILE A 151 4.94 -17.95 -11.55
C ILE A 151 6.35 -18.53 -11.41
N THR A 152 7.31 -17.76 -10.86
CA THR A 152 8.67 -18.25 -10.62
C THR A 152 8.71 -19.50 -9.74
N GLN A 153 7.88 -19.56 -8.68
CA GLN A 153 7.78 -20.74 -7.83
C GLN A 153 7.24 -21.97 -8.57
N TYR A 154 6.28 -21.77 -9.48
CA TYR A 154 5.76 -22.86 -10.31
C TYR A 154 6.77 -23.32 -11.35
N ASP A 155 7.50 -22.40 -11.98
CA ASP A 155 8.57 -22.74 -12.94
C ASP A 155 9.67 -23.58 -12.27
N GLU A 156 10.07 -23.22 -11.05
CA GLU A 156 11.02 -24.00 -10.25
C GLU A 156 10.50 -25.41 -9.93
N GLN A 157 9.20 -25.55 -9.62
CA GLN A 157 8.58 -26.85 -9.35
C GLN A 157 8.51 -27.71 -10.62
N ILE A 158 8.08 -27.12 -11.74
CA ILE A 158 8.03 -27.79 -13.04
C ILE A 158 9.42 -28.28 -13.43
N LYS A 159 10.45 -27.46 -13.24
CA LYS A 159 11.84 -27.85 -13.52
C LYS A 159 12.27 -29.05 -12.68
N LYS A 160 12.00 -29.04 -11.38
CA LYS A 160 12.32 -30.18 -10.48
C LYS A 160 11.60 -31.46 -10.87
N VAL A 161 10.35 -31.37 -11.29
CA VAL A 161 9.58 -32.53 -11.77
C VAL A 161 10.17 -33.05 -13.07
N LYS A 162 10.50 -32.17 -14.01
CA LYS A 162 11.12 -32.54 -15.29
C LYS A 162 12.45 -33.27 -15.08
N GLU A 163 13.34 -32.74 -14.24
CA GLU A 163 14.61 -33.39 -13.90
C GLU A 163 14.42 -34.76 -13.25
N ARG A 164 13.37 -34.95 -12.44
CA ARG A 164 13.03 -36.25 -11.87
C ARG A 164 12.57 -37.23 -12.93
N CYS A 165 11.63 -36.82 -13.79
CA CYS A 165 11.15 -37.65 -14.89
C CYS A 165 12.29 -38.07 -15.83
N GLU A 166 13.21 -37.16 -16.15
CA GLU A 166 14.39 -37.48 -16.97
C GLU A 166 15.28 -38.55 -16.32
N LYS A 167 15.49 -38.48 -15.00
CA LYS A 167 16.22 -39.53 -14.26
C LYS A 167 15.48 -40.87 -14.28
N ASP A 168 14.16 -40.86 -14.08
CA ASP A 168 13.35 -42.07 -14.09
C ASP A 168 13.37 -42.73 -15.48
N ILE A 169 13.27 -41.94 -16.55
CA ILE A 169 13.42 -42.42 -17.93
C ILE A 169 14.79 -43.10 -18.12
N GLN A 170 15.87 -42.48 -17.65
CA GLN A 170 17.22 -43.06 -17.78
C GLN A 170 17.35 -44.39 -17.02
N ILE A 171 16.77 -44.48 -15.82
CA ILE A 171 16.75 -45.73 -15.03
C ILE A 171 16.01 -46.84 -15.79
N ILE A 172 14.84 -46.53 -16.33
CA ILE A 172 14.04 -47.47 -17.11
C ILE A 172 14.80 -47.93 -18.36
N GLN A 173 15.43 -47.00 -19.09
CA GLN A 173 16.24 -47.33 -20.26
C GLN A 173 17.40 -48.28 -19.90
N ASN A 174 18.09 -48.05 -18.80
CA ASN A 174 19.17 -48.92 -18.33
C ASN A 174 18.64 -50.33 -17.99
N HIS A 175 17.48 -50.44 -17.33
CA HIS A 175 16.85 -51.73 -17.06
C HIS A 175 16.43 -52.47 -18.34
N ILE A 176 15.90 -51.76 -19.35
CA ILE A 176 15.53 -52.36 -20.64
C ILE A 176 16.78 -52.95 -21.31
N VAL A 177 17.90 -52.24 -21.30
CA VAL A 177 19.17 -52.71 -21.88
C VAL A 177 19.67 -53.96 -21.15
N ASP A 178 19.67 -53.96 -19.82
CA ASP A 178 20.10 -55.11 -19.00
C ASP A 178 19.22 -56.35 -19.25
N LEU A 179 17.90 -56.18 -19.22
CA LEU A 179 16.96 -57.27 -19.52
C LEU A 179 17.14 -57.81 -20.93
N SER A 180 17.35 -56.93 -21.91
CA SER A 180 17.59 -57.33 -23.31
C SER A 180 18.89 -58.13 -23.45
N ALA A 181 19.94 -57.77 -22.71
CA ALA A 181 21.20 -58.51 -22.69
C ALA A 181 21.01 -59.91 -22.07
N ARG A 182 20.32 -59.99 -20.93
CA ARG A 182 20.00 -61.27 -20.28
C ARG A 182 19.14 -62.18 -21.16
N MET A 183 18.14 -61.64 -21.86
CA MET A 183 17.33 -62.41 -22.80
C MET A 183 18.17 -63.04 -23.92
N LYS A 184 19.14 -62.29 -24.49
CA LYS A 184 20.06 -62.83 -25.50
C LYS A 184 20.95 -63.95 -24.99
N GLU A 185 21.26 -63.99 -23.69
CA GLU A 185 22.01 -65.11 -23.09
C GLU A 185 21.17 -66.39 -23.04
N PHE A 186 19.86 -66.27 -22.79
CA PHE A 186 18.93 -67.40 -22.81
C PHE A 186 18.62 -67.90 -24.24
N GLU A 187 18.83 -67.09 -25.27
CA GLU A 187 18.69 -67.49 -26.67
C GLU A 187 19.92 -68.25 -27.22
N LYS A 188 21.02 -68.35 -26.46
CA LYS A 188 22.17 -69.17 -26.88
C LYS A 188 21.77 -70.66 -26.83
N PRO A 189 21.91 -71.42 -27.94
CA PRO A 189 21.50 -72.82 -27.98
C PRO A 189 22.27 -73.64 -26.94
N CYS A 190 21.56 -74.44 -26.14
CA CYS A 190 22.17 -75.47 -25.31
C CYS A 190 23.01 -76.38 -26.21
N VAL A 191 24.32 -76.42 -25.98
CA VAL A 191 25.20 -77.40 -26.59
C VAL A 191 24.78 -78.76 -26.05
N VAL A 192 23.95 -79.48 -26.81
CA VAL A 192 23.65 -80.89 -26.53
C VAL A 192 24.96 -81.64 -26.78
N THR A 193 25.69 -81.95 -25.71
CA THR A 193 26.77 -82.93 -25.75
C THR A 193 26.14 -84.27 -26.09
N THR A 194 26.20 -84.64 -27.37
CA THR A 194 25.92 -86.00 -27.82
C THR A 194 26.98 -86.93 -27.22
N PHE A 195 26.56 -87.83 -26.33
CA PHE A 195 27.43 -88.91 -25.86
C PHE A 195 27.80 -89.83 -27.04
N PRO A 196 29.06 -90.26 -27.16
CA PRO A 196 29.45 -91.18 -28.21
C PRO A 196 28.80 -92.55 -27.98
N PRO A 197 28.30 -93.22 -29.03
CA PRO A 197 27.81 -94.59 -28.93
C PRO A 197 28.99 -95.56 -28.72
N GLU A 198 28.78 -96.54 -27.84
CA GLU A 198 29.71 -97.63 -27.52
C GLU A 198 30.02 -98.54 -28.72
#